data_AF-A0A2N6EPN3-F1
#
_entry.id   AF-A0A2N6EPN3-F1
#
_cell.length_a   1.000
_cell.length_b   1.000
_cell.length_c   1.000
_cell.angle_alpha   90.00
_cell.angle_beta   90.00
_cell.angle_gamma   90.00
#
_symmetry.space_group_name_H-M   'P 1'
#
loop_
_entity.id
_entity.type
_entity.pdbx_description
1 polymer ?
#
loop_
_entity_poly.entity_id
_entity_poly.type
_entity_poly.pdbx_seq_one_letter_code
_entity_poly.pdbx_strand_id
1 'polypeptide(L)' 'RLVMPVGDMETQILLRVTRREDGSFFEEQMMGCRFVPLIGEQGWRNGGES' A
#
# COMPACT_ATOMS: atom_id res chain seq x y z
N ARG A 1 1.66 13.09 4.56
CA ARG A 1 0.75 12.39 3.63
C ARG A 1 1.53 11.25 3.01
N LEU A 2 1.00 10.03 3.06
CA LEU A 2 1.62 8.82 2.52
C LEU A 2 0.73 8.24 1.43
N VAL A 3 1.33 7.69 0.38
CA VAL A 3 0.63 6.97 -0.68
C VAL A 3 1.38 5.66 -0.91
N MET A 4 0.67 4.53 -0.87
CA MET A 4 1.28 3.21 -1.01
C MET A 4 0.32 2.23 -1.68
N PRO A 5 0.83 1.31 -2.53
CA PRO A 5 0.04 0.17 -2.99
C PRO A 5 -0.17 -0.81 -1.83
N VAL A 6 -1.41 -1.26 -1.63
CA VAL A 6 -1.77 -2.26 -0.61
C VAL A 6 -2.59 -3.35 -1.29
N GLY A 7 -2.27 -4.60 -0.99
CA GLY A 7 -2.87 -5.78 -1.62
C GLY A 7 -1.80 -6.77 -2.07
N ASP A 8 -2.21 -7.91 -2.61
CA ASP A 8 -1.31 -8.97 -3.07
C ASP A 8 -0.66 -8.64 -4.44
N MET A 9 -0.01 -9.62 -5.07
CA MET A 9 0.63 -9.43 -6.37
C MET A 9 -0.36 -9.29 -7.53
N GLU A 10 -1.54 -9.86 -7.38
CA GLU A 10 -2.55 -9.90 -8.43
C GLU A 10 -3.42 -8.65 -8.37
N THR A 11 -3.73 -8.20 -7.16
CA THR A 11 -4.68 -7.12 -6.86
C THR A 11 -4.10 -6.16 -5.82
N GLN A 12 -3.88 -4.91 -6.23
CA GLN A 12 -3.46 -3.83 -5.33
C GLN A 12 -4.37 -2.63 -5.49
N ILE A 13 -4.59 -1.90 -4.40
CA ILE A 13 -5.23 -0.59 -4.40
C ILE A 13 -4.24 0.47 -3.95
N LEU A 14 -4.32 1.64 -4.58
CA LEU A 14 -3.55 2.79 -4.15
C LEU A 14 -4.23 3.42 -2.92
N LEU A 15 -3.61 3.25 -1.76
CA LEU A 15 -4.09 3.79 -0.49
C LEU A 15 -3.41 5.13 -0.22
N ARG A 16 -4.21 6.14 0.11
CA ARG A 16 -3.74 7.44 0.61
C ARG A 16 -4.01 7.54 2.09
N VAL A 17 -2.95 7.76 2.88
CA VAL A 17 -3.03 7.98 4.33
C VAL A 17 -2.67 9.43 4.66
N THR A 18 -3.57 10.10 5.37
CA THR A 18 -3.40 11.49 5.83
C THR A 18 -3.50 11.54 7.34
N ARG A 19 -2.45 12.04 8.00
CA ARG A 19 -2.50 12.36 9.43
C ARG A 19 -3.29 13.65 9.63
N ARG A 20 -4.32 13.61 10.46
CA ARG A 20 -5.14 14.77 10.85
C ARG A 20 -4.50 15.52 12.02
N GLU A 21 -4.98 16.73 12.27
CA GLU A 21 -4.48 17.61 13.34
C GLU A 21 -4.65 17.00 14.74
N ASP A 22 -5.72 16.23 14.96
CA ASP A 22 -5.99 15.49 16.20
C ASP A 22 -5.09 14.26 16.39
N GLY A 23 -4.16 14.00 15.45
CA GLY A 23 -3.24 12.88 15.48
C GLY A 23 -3.81 11.58 14.92
N SER A 24 -5.10 11.53 14.55
CA SER A 24 -5.70 10.38 13.89
C SER A 24 -5.23 10.25 12.44
N PHE A 25 -5.40 9.06 11.87
CA PHE A 25 -5.14 8.80 10.45
C PHE A 25 -6.46 8.64 9.69
N PHE A 26 -6.53 9.27 8.53
CA PHE A 26 -7.59 9.08 7.56
C PHE A 26 -7.06 8.37 6.34
N GLU A 27 -7.75 7.29 5.98
CA GLU A 27 -7.38 6.42 4.87
C GLU A 27 -8.41 6.53 3.74
N GLU A 28 -7.91 6.59 2.52
CA GLU A 28 -8.73 6.68 1.32
C GLU A 28 -8.22 5.72 0.26
N GLN A 29 -9.10 4.82 -0.16
CA GLN A 29 -8.89 3.88 -1.25
C GLN A 29 -9.16 4.57 -2.58
N MET A 30 -8.13 4.75 -3.41
CA MET A 30 -8.24 5.56 -4.63
C MET A 30 -8.64 4.73 -5.85
N MET A 31 -7.75 3.84 -6.29
CA MET A 31 -7.92 3.06 -7.53
C MET A 31 -7.10 1.79 -7.49
N GLY A 32 -7.54 0.77 -8.23
CA GLY A 32 -6.71 -0.40 -8.50
C GLY A 32 -5.39 0.00 -9.18
N CYS A 33 -4.30 -0.64 -8.80
CA CYS A 33 -2.98 -0.43 -9.38
C CYS A 33 -2.20 -1.74 -9.44
N ARG A 34 -1.06 -1.74 -10.13
CA ARG A 34 -0.12 -2.86 -10.15
C ARG A 34 1.30 -2.31 -10.09
N PHE A 35 1.92 -2.46 -8.93
CA PHE A 35 3.32 -2.13 -8.70
C PHE A 35 4.16 -3.40 -8.70
N VAL A 36 5.46 -3.22 -8.90
CA VAL A 36 6.44 -4.27 -8.63
C VAL A 36 6.38 -4.68 -7.15
N PRO A 37 6.77 -5.92 -6.79
CA PRO A 37 6.80 -6.33 -5.40
C PRO A 37 7.60 -5.34 -4.55
N LEU A 38 7.08 -4.98 -3.38
CA LEU A 38 7.83 -4.26 -2.37
C LEU A 38 8.94 -5.18 -1.81
N ILE A 39 10.20 -4.87 -2.10
CA ILE A 39 11.37 -5.63 -1.63
C ILE A 39 11.96 -4.95 -0.40
N GLY A 40 12.07 -5.67 0.73
CA GLY A 40 12.64 -5.17 1.98
C GLY A 40 12.28 -6.07 3.18
N GLU A 41 12.79 -5.75 4.38
CA GLU A 41 12.52 -6.53 5.61
C GLU A 41 11.02 -6.69 5.91
N GLN A 42 10.24 -5.64 5.61
CA GLN A 42 8.78 -5.59 5.75
C GLN A 42 8.06 -5.75 4.39
N GLY A 43 8.80 -6.14 3.35
CA GLY A 43 8.29 -6.39 2.01
C GLY A 43 7.83 -7.82 1.80
N TRP A 44 7.48 -8.15 0.56
CA TRP A 44 7.12 -9.52 0.18
C TRP A 44 8.38 -10.38 0.27
N ARG A 45 8.31 -11.42 1.12
CA ARG A 45 9.49 -12.17 1.56
C ARG A 45 10.17 -12.94 0.43
N ASN A 46 9.43 -13.28 -0.62
CA ASN A 46 9.92 -13.80 -1.89
C ASN A 46 9.08 -13.15 -2.98
N GLY A 47 9.71 -12.59 -4.02
CA GLY A 47 9.02 -11.81 -5.06
C GLY A 47 7.85 -12.54 -5.70
N GLY A 48 6.65 -12.31 -5.17
CA GLY A 48 5.38 -12.76 -5.70
C GLY A 48 5.22 -14.27 -5.88
N GLU A 49 5.42 -15.04 -4.82
CA GLU A 49 5.05 -16.46 -4.86
C GLU A 49 3.56 -16.64 -4.53
N SER A 50 2.84 -17.02 -5.59
CA SER A 50 1.50 -17.63 -5.73
C SER A 50 0.54 -17.67 -4.53
#